data_AF-A0AAV5YTW5-F1
#
_entry.id   AF-A0AAV5YTW5-F1
#
_cell.length_a   1.000
_cell.length_b   1.000
_cell.length_c   1.000
_cell.angle_alpha   90.00
_cell.angle_beta   90.00
_cell.angle_gamma   90.00
#
_symmetry.space_group_name_H-M   'P 1'
#
loop_
_entity.id
_entity.type
_entity.pdbx_description
1 polymer ?
#
loop_
_entity_poly.entity_id
_entity_poly.type
_entity_poly.pdbx_seq_one_letter_code
_entity_poly.pdbx_strand_id
1 'polypeptide(L)'
;MREMNGAPWWRRLVAALAPPPVDVAERLAGDYAAEIRLARDLAEDAETLGRYPQPRAVVLKAAGRAGERGRRLRRALEDLGHPVIEPGPRSGLRATPAWERLRARVEELGTMREAYLTGAYAVAREHPDIATLLHDHHRAVEVDRRDLIWTLARLAETAVNTTSPEAVAA
;
A
#
# COMPACT_ATOMS: atom_id res chain seq x y z
N MET A 1 14.17 -47.67 35.50
CA MET A 1 14.64 -46.35 35.02
C MET A 1 13.78 -45.96 33.83
N ARG A 2 12.92 -44.95 33.97
CA ARG A 2 12.00 -44.50 32.92
C ARG A 2 12.52 -43.15 32.43
N GLU A 3 12.95 -43.09 31.18
CA GLU A 3 13.50 -41.87 30.57
C GLU A 3 12.44 -40.77 30.56
N MET A 4 12.69 -39.70 31.34
CA MET A 4 11.97 -38.44 31.23
C MET A 4 12.60 -37.62 30.10
N ASN A 5 12.33 -38.00 28.85
CA ASN A 5 12.62 -37.16 27.69
C ASN A 5 11.55 -36.06 27.58
N GLY A 6 11.48 -35.20 28.60
CA GLY A 6 10.71 -33.96 28.55
C GLY A 6 11.48 -32.92 27.74
N ALA A 7 10.81 -32.30 26.75
CA ALA A 7 11.42 -31.23 25.96
C ALA A 7 12.07 -30.17 26.89
N PRO A 8 13.33 -29.75 26.61
CA PRO A 8 14.05 -28.83 27.48
C PRO A 8 13.28 -27.54 27.76
N TRP A 9 13.32 -27.05 29.00
CA TRP A 9 12.57 -25.87 29.47
C TRP A 9 12.83 -24.60 28.63
N TRP A 10 14.03 -24.45 28.07
CA TRP A 10 14.38 -23.35 27.17
C TRP A 10 13.62 -23.37 25.84
N ARG A 11 13.23 -24.55 25.32
CA ARG A 11 12.39 -24.64 24.11
C ARG A 11 10.97 -24.11 24.34
N ARG A 12 10.43 -24.30 25.55
CA ARG A 12 9.12 -23.75 25.94
C ARG A 12 9.17 -22.24 26.08
N LEU A 13 10.28 -21.70 26.59
CA LEU A 13 10.51 -20.26 26.71
C LEU A 13 10.66 -19.60 25.34
N VAL A 14 11.41 -20.21 24.42
CA VAL A 14 11.53 -19.75 23.02
C VAL A 14 10.18 -19.84 22.29
N ALA A 15 9.41 -20.90 22.50
CA ALA A 15 8.07 -21.02 21.92
C ALA A 15 7.07 -20.00 22.51
N ALA A 16 7.21 -19.64 23.79
CA ALA A 16 6.38 -18.61 24.44
C ALA A 16 6.75 -17.17 24.01
N LEU A 17 7.98 -16.98 23.53
CA LEU A 17 8.46 -15.72 22.94
C LEU A 17 8.25 -15.66 21.43
N ALA A 18 7.85 -16.78 20.80
CA ALA A 18 7.55 -16.80 19.38
C ALA A 18 6.31 -15.93 19.13
N PRO A 19 6.32 -15.05 18.11
CA PRO A 19 5.15 -14.28 17.77
C PRO A 19 3.97 -15.21 17.45
N PRO A 20 2.73 -14.79 17.75
CA PRO A 20 1.56 -15.59 17.45
C PRO A 20 1.50 -15.92 15.96
N PRO A 21 0.96 -17.09 15.57
CA PRO A 21 0.81 -17.46 14.18
C PRO A 21 -0.04 -16.40 13.47
N VAL A 22 0.48 -15.90 12.35
CA VAL A 22 -0.21 -14.91 11.52
C VAL A 22 -1.21 -15.65 10.63
N ASP A 23 -2.48 -15.23 10.65
CA ASP A 23 -3.43 -15.63 9.62
C ASP A 23 -3.04 -14.94 8.31
N VAL A 24 -2.34 -15.70 7.46
CA VAL A 24 -1.83 -15.21 6.17
C VAL A 24 -2.96 -14.85 5.23
N ALA A 25 -4.07 -15.59 5.26
CA ALA A 25 -5.20 -15.32 4.39
C ALA A 25 -5.94 -14.05 4.81
N GLU A 26 -6.20 -13.86 6.11
CA GLU A 26 -6.79 -12.62 6.61
C GLU A 26 -5.92 -11.41 6.25
N ARG A 27 -4.59 -11.54 6.42
CA ARG A 27 -3.65 -10.49 6.05
C ARG A 27 -3.73 -10.16 4.56
N LEU A 28 -3.60 -11.17 3.70
CA LEU A 28 -3.64 -10.96 2.25
C LEU A 28 -4.98 -10.39 1.79
N ALA A 29 -6.08 -10.75 2.44
CA ALA A 29 -7.40 -10.15 2.18
C ALA A 29 -7.43 -8.66 2.55
N GLY A 30 -6.81 -8.29 3.68
CA GLY A 30 -6.63 -6.90 4.08
C GLY A 30 -5.79 -6.10 3.08
N ASP A 31 -4.65 -6.65 2.68
CA ASP A 31 -3.73 -6.05 1.70
C ASP A 31 -4.38 -5.93 0.31
N TYR A 32 -5.13 -6.95 -0.12
CA TYR A 32 -5.91 -6.94 -1.36
C TYR A 32 -6.92 -5.79 -1.34
N ALA A 33 -7.70 -5.69 -0.27
CA ALA A 33 -8.71 -4.66 -0.13
C ALA A 33 -8.09 -3.25 -0.13
N ALA A 34 -6.91 -3.09 0.46
CA ALA A 34 -6.17 -1.84 0.47
C ALA A 34 -5.71 -1.43 -0.95
N GLU A 35 -5.09 -2.34 -1.71
CA GLU A 35 -4.61 -2.04 -3.08
C GLU A 35 -5.73 -1.70 -4.05
N ILE A 36 -6.87 -2.40 -3.99
CA ILE A 36 -8.01 -2.11 -4.87
C ILE A 36 -8.65 -0.76 -4.52
N ARG A 37 -8.75 -0.42 -3.23
CA ARG A 37 -9.22 0.91 -2.82
C ARG A 37 -8.25 2.00 -3.25
N LEU A 38 -6.95 1.80 -3.04
CA LEU A 38 -5.91 2.73 -3.48
C LEU A 38 -5.97 2.95 -4.99
N ALA A 39 -6.13 1.88 -5.79
CA ALA A 39 -6.23 1.99 -7.24
C ALA A 39 -7.43 2.84 -7.67
N ARG A 40 -8.59 2.65 -7.03
CA ARG A 40 -9.79 3.45 -7.27
C ARG A 40 -9.59 4.91 -6.86
N ASP A 41 -9.10 5.13 -5.64
CA ASP A 41 -8.90 6.46 -5.09
C ASP A 41 -7.90 7.28 -5.93
N LEU A 42 -6.80 6.66 -6.38
CA LEU A 42 -5.84 7.31 -7.29
C LEU A 42 -6.46 7.62 -8.66
N ALA A 43 -7.29 6.74 -9.20
CA ALA A 43 -7.98 7.00 -10.47
C ALA A 43 -8.96 8.18 -10.35
N GLU A 44 -9.72 8.24 -9.25
CA GLU A 44 -10.62 9.38 -8.95
C GLU A 44 -9.83 10.68 -8.73
N ASP A 45 -8.73 10.63 -7.98
CA ASP A 45 -7.87 11.79 -7.74
C ASP A 45 -7.26 12.31 -9.06
N ALA A 46 -6.91 11.42 -10.00
CA ALA A 46 -6.39 11.80 -11.31
C ALA A 46 -7.40 12.60 -12.17
N GLU A 47 -8.70 12.36 -12.04
CA GLU A 47 -9.73 13.13 -12.74
C GLU A 47 -9.77 14.59 -12.27
N THR A 48 -9.45 14.84 -11.00
CA THR A 48 -9.36 16.21 -10.46
C THR A 48 -8.14 16.99 -11.00
N LEU A 49 -7.18 16.29 -11.59
CA LEU A 49 -5.95 16.86 -12.16
C LEU A 49 -6.09 17.19 -13.66
N GLY A 50 -7.30 17.39 -14.19
CA GLY A 50 -7.54 17.65 -15.61
C GLY A 50 -6.72 18.82 -16.20
N ARG A 51 -6.39 19.83 -15.39
CA ARG A 51 -5.53 20.97 -15.80
C ARG A 51 -4.02 20.66 -15.80
N TYR A 52 -3.63 19.51 -15.28
CA TYR A 52 -2.23 19.12 -15.06
C TYR A 52 -1.95 17.75 -15.72
N PRO A 53 -1.76 17.70 -17.06
CA PRO A 53 -1.71 16.43 -17.80
C PRO A 53 -0.54 15.53 -17.39
N GLN A 54 0.62 16.11 -17.05
CA GLN A 54 1.77 15.34 -16.57
C GLN A 54 1.51 14.73 -15.17
N PRO A 55 1.13 15.50 -14.13
CA PRO A 55 0.68 14.95 -12.86
C PRO A 55 -0.42 13.88 -13.00
N ARG A 56 -1.45 14.14 -13.82
CA ARG A 56 -2.53 13.20 -14.08
C ARG A 56 -2.01 11.86 -14.59
N ALA A 57 -1.08 11.86 -15.56
CA ALA A 57 -0.51 10.63 -16.11
C ALA A 57 0.28 9.83 -15.06
N VAL A 58 1.02 10.50 -14.18
CA VAL A 58 1.76 9.84 -13.09
C VAL A 58 0.80 9.16 -12.10
N VAL A 59 -0.26 9.86 -11.70
CA VAL A 59 -1.26 9.34 -10.76
C VAL A 59 -2.02 8.16 -11.36
N LEU A 60 -2.42 8.23 -12.63
CA LEU A 60 -3.04 7.10 -13.34
C LEU A 60 -2.10 5.90 -13.46
N LYS A 61 -0.80 6.14 -13.67
CA LYS A 61 0.20 5.06 -13.69
C LYS A 61 0.29 4.37 -12.33
N ALA A 62 0.30 5.13 -11.24
CA ALA A 62 0.27 4.59 -9.88
C ALA A 62 -1.03 3.80 -9.62
N ALA A 63 -2.19 4.29 -10.06
CA ALA A 63 -3.47 3.59 -9.97
C ALA A 63 -3.42 2.22 -10.69
N GLY A 64 -2.87 2.19 -11.91
CA GLY A 64 -2.69 0.94 -12.67
C GLY A 64 -1.76 -0.06 -11.98
N ARG A 65 -0.66 0.42 -11.38
CA ARG A 65 0.28 -0.42 -10.62
C ARG A 65 -0.35 -0.97 -9.34
N ALA A 66 -1.14 -0.18 -8.61
CA ALA A 66 -1.92 -0.65 -7.46
C ALA A 66 -2.93 -1.74 -7.87
N GLY A 67 -3.65 -1.54 -8.98
CA GLY A 67 -4.57 -2.56 -9.51
C GLY A 67 -3.87 -3.87 -9.90
N GLU A 68 -2.65 -3.81 -10.44
CA GLU A 68 -1.84 -5.01 -10.72
C GLU A 68 -1.40 -5.73 -9.45
N ARG A 69 -0.97 -4.99 -8.41
CA ARG A 69 -0.67 -5.59 -7.10
C ARG A 69 -1.90 -6.25 -6.48
N GLY A 70 -3.06 -5.60 -6.52
CA GLY A 70 -4.32 -6.18 -6.11
C GLY A 70 -4.63 -7.50 -6.83
N ARG A 71 -4.42 -7.59 -8.15
CA ARG A 71 -4.59 -8.85 -8.90
C ARG A 71 -3.63 -9.96 -8.45
N ARG A 72 -2.38 -9.62 -8.11
CA ARG A 72 -1.41 -10.60 -7.62
C ARG A 72 -1.77 -11.11 -6.23
N LEU A 73 -2.21 -10.24 -5.33
CA LEU A 73 -2.72 -10.61 -4.01
C LEU A 73 -3.97 -11.49 -4.10
N ARG A 74 -4.88 -11.17 -5.03
CA ARG A 74 -6.05 -12.00 -5.34
C ARG A 74 -5.66 -13.41 -5.77
N ARG A 75 -4.70 -13.55 -6.69
CA ARG A 75 -4.21 -14.88 -7.10
C ARG A 75 -3.62 -15.65 -5.92
N ALA A 76 -2.82 -14.99 -5.08
CA ALA A 76 -2.25 -15.62 -3.89
C ALA A 76 -3.36 -16.10 -2.90
N LEU A 77 -4.45 -15.35 -2.74
CA LEU A 77 -5.60 -15.78 -1.94
C LEU A 77 -6.33 -16.98 -2.56
N GLU A 78 -6.53 -16.96 -3.87
CA GLU A 78 -7.15 -18.05 -4.64
C GLU A 78 -6.31 -19.33 -4.54
N ASP A 79 -4.98 -19.23 -4.64
CA ASP A 79 -4.03 -20.35 -4.50
C ASP A 79 -4.05 -20.95 -3.09
N LEU A 80 -4.32 -20.13 -2.06
CA LEU A 80 -4.54 -20.60 -0.69
C LEU A 80 -5.94 -21.19 -0.46
N GLY A 81 -6.83 -21.15 -1.47
CA GLY A 81 -8.21 -21.65 -1.38
C GLY A 81 -9.17 -20.74 -0.62
N HIS A 82 -8.81 -19.47 -0.41
CA HIS A 82 -9.65 -18.51 0.31
C HIS A 82 -10.52 -17.68 -0.65
N PRO A 83 -11.81 -17.45 -0.30
CA PRO A 83 -12.69 -16.65 -1.13
C PRO A 83 -12.25 -15.18 -1.13
N VAL A 84 -12.23 -14.57 -2.31
CA VAL A 84 -11.87 -13.17 -2.49
C VAL A 84 -13.15 -12.33 -2.53
N ILE A 85 -13.28 -11.40 -1.59
CA ILE A 85 -14.41 -10.48 -1.51
C ILE A 85 -13.98 -9.14 -2.09
N GLU A 86 -14.73 -8.64 -3.08
CA GLU A 86 -14.45 -7.33 -3.67
C GLU A 86 -14.68 -6.20 -2.64
N PRO A 87 -13.70 -5.31 -2.44
CA PRO A 87 -13.82 -4.27 -1.43
C PRO A 87 -14.82 -3.20 -1.88
N GLY A 88 -15.72 -2.86 -0.96
CA GLY A 88 -16.63 -1.74 -1.11
C GLY A 88 -15.90 -0.40 -1.24
N PRO A 89 -16.58 0.65 -1.75
CA PRO A 89 -16.04 1.99 -1.80
C PRO A 89 -15.73 2.52 -0.40
N ARG A 90 -14.67 3.31 -0.29
CA ARG A 90 -14.38 4.03 0.94
C ARG A 90 -15.41 5.14 1.07
N SER A 91 -16.10 5.21 2.21
CA SER A 91 -17.01 6.31 2.48
C SER A 91 -16.22 7.58 2.80
N GLY A 92 -16.43 8.66 2.03
CA GLY A 92 -16.29 10.02 2.55
C GLY A 92 -14.97 10.75 2.33
N LEU A 93 -14.66 11.13 1.08
CA LEU A 93 -13.81 12.31 0.81
C LEU A 93 -14.60 13.31 -0.05
N ARG A 94 -15.57 13.99 0.57
CA ARG A 94 -16.24 15.14 -0.06
C ARG A 94 -15.29 16.35 -0.02
N ALA A 95 -15.19 17.03 -1.17
CA ALA A 95 -14.65 18.39 -1.34
C ALA A 95 -13.22 18.69 -0.85
N THR A 96 -12.34 17.70 -0.72
CA THR A 96 -10.91 17.94 -0.45
C THR A 96 -10.17 18.43 -1.72
N PRO A 97 -9.29 19.45 -1.63
CA PRO A 97 -8.45 19.89 -2.75
C PRO A 97 -7.56 18.75 -3.30
N ALA A 98 -7.26 18.79 -4.61
CA ALA A 98 -6.43 17.78 -5.28
C ALA A 98 -5.05 17.59 -4.61
N TRP A 99 -4.46 18.67 -4.10
CA TRP A 99 -3.22 18.65 -3.34
C TRP A 99 -3.31 17.79 -2.07
N GLU A 100 -4.33 18.04 -1.25
CA GLU A 100 -4.53 17.34 0.03
C GLU A 100 -4.84 15.86 -0.20
N ARG A 101 -5.60 15.55 -1.27
CA ARG A 101 -5.86 14.16 -1.68
C ARG A 101 -4.55 13.43 -2.00
N LEU A 102 -3.70 14.00 -2.85
CA LEU A 102 -2.41 13.40 -3.19
C LEU A 102 -1.47 13.27 -1.99
N ARG A 103 -1.45 14.26 -1.08
CA ARG A 103 -0.70 14.17 0.18
C ARG A 103 -1.19 13.00 1.02
N ALA A 104 -2.51 12.81 1.16
CA ALA A 104 -3.07 11.67 1.87
C ALA A 104 -2.68 10.33 1.21
N ARG A 105 -2.61 10.27 -0.13
CA ARG A 105 -2.12 9.06 -0.83
C ARG A 105 -0.65 8.76 -0.57
N VAL A 106 0.20 9.77 -0.47
CA VAL A 106 1.61 9.59 -0.09
C VAL A 106 1.74 9.01 1.33
N GLU A 107 0.93 9.48 2.27
CA GLU A 107 0.88 8.96 3.64
C GLU A 107 0.35 7.52 3.69
N GLU A 108 -0.69 7.22 2.92
CA GLU A 108 -1.24 5.86 2.79
C GLU A 108 -0.23 4.88 2.21
N LEU A 109 0.46 5.26 1.12
CA LEU A 109 1.56 4.45 0.55
C LEU A 109 2.69 4.24 1.56
N GLY A 110 2.97 5.24 2.41
CA GLY A 110 3.94 5.09 3.51
C GLY A 110 3.51 4.00 4.51
N THR A 111 2.24 4.02 4.91
CA THR A 111 1.65 3.00 5.80
C THR A 111 1.70 1.61 5.16
N MET A 112 1.29 1.50 3.90
CA MET A 112 1.30 0.23 3.16
C MET A 112 2.72 -0.32 2.98
N ARG A 113 3.69 0.55 2.70
CA ARG A 113 5.10 0.17 2.57
C ARG A 113 5.62 -0.53 3.83
N GLU A 114 5.35 0.04 5.01
CA GLU A 114 5.78 -0.54 6.29
C GLU A 114 5.01 -1.81 6.63
N ALA A 115 3.70 -1.85 6.32
CA ALA A 115 2.88 -3.03 6.49
C ALA A 115 3.39 -4.20 5.62
N TYR A 116 3.77 -3.96 4.37
CA TYR A 116 4.32 -5.00 3.50
C TYR A 116 5.65 -5.56 4.00
N LEU A 117 6.56 -4.70 4.43
CA LEU A 117 7.85 -5.15 4.96
C LEU A 117 7.67 -5.97 6.24
N THR A 118 6.83 -5.48 7.16
CA THR A 118 6.50 -6.19 8.40
C THR A 118 5.85 -7.54 8.11
N GLY A 119 4.95 -7.58 7.13
CA GLY A 119 4.26 -8.79 6.70
C GLY A 119 5.20 -9.82 6.09
N ALA A 120 6.10 -9.38 5.23
CA ALA A 120 7.09 -10.24 4.60
C ALA A 120 7.93 -10.97 5.67
N TYR A 121 8.42 -10.25 6.67
CA TYR A 121 9.18 -10.86 7.76
C TYR A 121 8.35 -11.81 8.62
N ALA A 122 7.07 -11.48 8.86
CA ALA A 122 6.21 -12.29 9.71
C ALA A 122 5.86 -13.65 9.11
N VAL A 123 5.81 -13.77 7.78
CA VAL A 123 5.43 -15.01 7.09
C VAL A 123 6.61 -15.72 6.41
N ALA A 124 7.82 -15.16 6.47
CA ALA A 124 8.99 -15.65 5.72
C ALA A 124 9.34 -17.11 6.00
N ARG A 125 9.09 -17.60 7.21
CA ARG A 125 9.46 -18.95 7.61
C ARG A 125 8.46 -19.99 7.11
N GLU A 126 7.16 -19.72 7.23
CA GLU A 126 6.11 -20.66 6.83
C GLU A 126 5.66 -20.49 5.37
N HIS A 127 5.77 -19.28 4.81
CA HIS A 127 5.27 -18.92 3.47
C HIS A 127 6.28 -18.04 2.70
N PRO A 128 7.42 -18.61 2.24
CA PRO A 128 8.49 -17.85 1.58
C PRO A 128 8.06 -17.18 0.27
N ASP A 129 7.15 -17.79 -0.49
CA ASP A 129 6.62 -17.22 -1.74
C ASP A 129 5.76 -15.98 -1.46
N ILE A 130 4.94 -16.03 -0.40
CA ILE A 130 4.15 -14.87 0.05
C ILE A 130 5.07 -13.78 0.60
N ALA A 131 6.10 -14.14 1.37
CA ALA A 131 7.07 -13.15 1.84
C ALA A 131 7.78 -12.43 0.68
N THR A 132 8.13 -13.17 -0.38
CA THR A 132 8.71 -12.60 -1.60
C THR A 132 7.73 -11.65 -2.28
N LEU A 133 6.47 -12.05 -2.44
CA LEU A 133 5.41 -11.21 -2.99
C LEU A 133 5.26 -9.89 -2.22
N LEU A 134 5.19 -9.94 -0.88
CA LEU A 134 5.06 -8.76 -0.03
C LEU A 134 6.30 -7.87 -0.11
N HIS A 135 7.50 -8.45 -0.22
CA HIS A 135 8.74 -7.69 -0.39
C HIS A 135 8.80 -6.96 -1.74
N ASP A 136 8.32 -7.59 -2.81
CA ASP A 136 8.19 -6.95 -4.11
C ASP A 136 7.16 -5.81 -4.08
N HIS A 137 6.06 -5.99 -3.34
CA HIS A 137 5.06 -4.95 -3.14
C HIS A 137 5.62 -3.77 -2.33
N HIS A 138 6.38 -4.03 -1.27
CA HIS A 138 7.11 -3.00 -0.52
C HIS A 138 7.97 -2.12 -1.44
N ARG A 139 8.76 -2.73 -2.33
CA ARG A 139 9.59 -1.99 -3.30
C ARG A 139 8.76 -1.20 -4.30
N ALA A 140 7.70 -1.81 -4.84
CA ALA A 140 6.82 -1.16 -5.81
C ALA A 140 6.08 0.06 -5.21
N VAL A 141 5.58 -0.06 -3.98
CA VAL A 141 4.91 1.03 -3.25
C VAL A 141 5.88 2.17 -2.94
N GLU A 142 7.14 1.89 -2.60
CA GLU A 142 8.13 2.95 -2.40
C GLU A 142 8.41 3.74 -3.69
N VAL A 143 8.40 3.07 -4.86
CA VAL A 143 8.51 3.76 -6.16
C VAL A 143 7.29 4.64 -6.41
N ASP A 144 6.07 4.12 -6.19
CA ASP A 144 4.84 4.91 -6.33
C ASP A 144 4.85 6.13 -5.40
N ARG A 145 5.28 5.95 -4.16
CA ARG A 145 5.35 7.01 -3.17
C ARG A 145 6.31 8.12 -3.60
N ARG A 146 7.49 7.77 -4.11
CA ARG A 146 8.45 8.74 -4.65
C ARG A 146 7.89 9.48 -5.85
N ASP A 147 7.27 8.77 -6.79
CA ASP A 147 6.63 9.37 -7.97
C ASP A 147 5.56 10.40 -7.54
N LEU A 148 4.75 10.08 -6.53
CA LEU A 148 3.74 11.01 -6.01
C LEU A 148 4.33 12.18 -5.22
N ILE A 149 5.41 11.99 -4.44
CA ILE A 149 6.11 13.09 -3.75
C ILE A 149 6.66 14.10 -4.78
N TRP A 150 7.28 13.62 -5.85
CA TRP A 150 7.77 14.50 -6.92
C TRP A 150 6.63 15.21 -7.65
N THR A 151 5.51 14.51 -7.84
CA THR A 151 4.31 15.11 -8.45
C THR A 151 3.74 16.22 -7.57
N LEU A 152 3.71 16.03 -6.24
CA LEU A 152 3.38 17.07 -5.28
C LEU A 152 4.36 18.24 -5.39
N ALA A 153 5.67 18.04 -5.31
CA ALA A 153 6.63 19.16 -5.40
C ALA A 153 6.36 20.06 -6.64
N ARG A 154 6.11 19.45 -7.82
CA ARG A 154 5.79 20.17 -9.05
C ARG A 154 4.46 20.94 -8.99
N LEU A 155 3.42 20.35 -8.40
CA LEU A 155 2.12 21.01 -8.26
C LEU A 155 2.22 22.26 -7.36
N ALA A 156 3.01 22.20 -6.29
CA ALA A 156 3.27 23.35 -5.42
C ALA A 156 4.02 24.46 -6.16
N GLU A 157 5.06 24.13 -6.93
CA GLU A 157 5.80 25.09 -7.75
C GLU A 157 4.90 25.80 -8.77
N THR A 158 3.99 25.07 -9.44
CA THR A 158 3.05 25.69 -10.39
C THR A 158 2.06 26.64 -9.71
N ALA A 159 1.59 26.33 -8.50
CA ALA A 159 0.69 27.21 -7.75
C ALA A 159 1.38 28.51 -7.31
N VAL A 160 2.65 28.43 -6.88
CA VAL A 160 3.49 29.58 -6.52
C VAL A 160 3.77 30.45 -7.73
N ASN A 161 4.04 29.86 -8.90
CA ASN A 161 4.32 30.63 -10.12
C ASN A 161 3.09 31.36 -10.67
N THR A 162 1.87 30.84 -10.48
CA THR A 162 0.63 31.56 -10.83
C THR A 162 0.30 32.73 -9.90
N THR A 163 1.02 32.90 -8.79
CA THR A 163 0.81 33.98 -7.80
C THR A 163 1.95 35.01 -7.76
N SER A 164 2.89 34.97 -8.71
CA SER A 164 3.98 35.96 -8.87
C SER A 164 3.56 37.20 -9.71
N PRO A 165 4.20 38.37 -9.56
CA PRO A 165 3.53 39.65 -9.28
C PRO A 165 3.26 40.55 -10.51
N GLU A 166 2.62 40.04 -11.56
CA GLU A 166 2.13 40.91 -12.65
C GLU A 166 0.69 41.41 -12.41
N ALA A 167 -0.02 40.91 -11.40
CA ALA A 167 -1.38 41.34 -11.06
C ALA A 167 -1.47 42.64 -10.22
N VAL A 168 -0.36 43.36 -10.03
CA VAL A 168 -0.34 44.66 -9.31
C VAL A 168 0.01 45.84 -10.25
N ALA A 169 0.14 45.60 -11.56
CA ALA A 169 0.53 46.61 -12.54
C ALA A 169 -0.44 46.79 -13.72
N ALA A 170 -1.75 46.63 -13.49
CA ALA A 170 -2.79 47.00 -14.45
C ALA A 170 -3.90 47.81 -13.79
#